data_AF-U7QCH9-F1
#
_entry.id   AF-U7QCH9-F1
#
_cell.length_a   1.000
_cell.length_b   1.000
_cell.length_c   1.000
_cell.angle_alpha   90.00
_cell.angle_beta   90.00
_cell.angle_gamma   90.00
#
_symmetry.space_group_name_H-M   'P 1'
#
loop_
_entity.id
_entity.type
_entity.pdbx_description
1 polymer ?
#
loop_
_entity_poly.entity_id
_entity_poly.type
_entity_poly.pdbx_seq_one_letter_code
_entity_poly.pdbx_strand_id
1 'polypeptide(L)'
;MRRPSQLTRLIWDFYRENHEELQRLQPLAKCKVYRRWGVLHIQCVSQDMADLMAASQKLLREPISQMRLAQKIKISVKNMTVAVFDVKPDTIIA
;
A
#
# COMPACT_ATOMS: atom_id res chain seq x y z
N MET A 1 -4.90 -7.72 19.52
CA MET A 1 -4.95 -6.93 18.26
C MET A 1 -3.54 -6.55 17.85
N ARG A 2 -3.08 -6.90 16.63
CA ARG A 2 -1.77 -6.42 16.13
C ARG A 2 -1.91 -4.91 15.87
N ARG A 3 -1.06 -4.09 16.51
CA ARG A 3 -1.06 -2.64 16.25
C ARG A 3 -0.64 -2.40 14.79
N PRO A 4 -1.35 -1.54 14.03
CA PRO A 4 -0.95 -1.20 12.68
C PRO A 4 0.45 -0.58 12.70
N SER A 5 1.23 -0.86 11.65
CA SER A 5 2.59 -0.33 11.53
C SER A 5 2.58 1.19 11.46
N GLN A 6 3.70 1.84 11.79
CA GLN A 6 3.83 3.29 11.61
C GLN A 6 3.57 3.71 10.16
N LEU A 7 4.00 2.91 9.18
CA LEU A 7 3.71 3.15 7.76
C LEU A 7 2.23 3.05 7.43
N THR A 8 1.52 2.07 8.01
CA THR A 8 0.07 1.93 7.85
C THR A 8 -0.65 3.17 8.37
N ARG A 9 -0.27 3.67 9.56
CA ARG A 9 -0.86 4.89 10.12
C ARG A 9 -0.59 6.10 9.25
N LEU A 10 0.63 6.25 8.75
CA LEU A 10 1.02 7.36 7.90
C LEU A 10 0.27 7.36 6.56
N ILE A 11 0.02 6.19 5.96
CA ILE A 11 -0.86 6.06 4.78
C ILE A 11 -2.30 6.46 5.12
N TRP A 12 -2.82 6.09 6.29
CA TRP A 12 -4.17 6.48 6.71
C TRP A 12 -4.29 7.96 7.05
N ASP A 13 -3.29 8.54 7.70
CA ASP A 13 -3.26 9.97 8.04
C ASP A 13 -3.28 10.85 6.78
N PHE A 14 -2.70 10.37 5.67
CA PHE A 14 -2.82 11.04 4.37
C PHE A 14 -4.28 11.19 3.91
N TYR A 15 -5.13 10.19 4.19
CA TYR A 15 -6.55 10.18 3.82
C TYR A 15 -7.48 10.56 4.98
N ARG A 16 -6.97 11.25 6.02
CA ARG A 16 -7.77 11.59 7.21
C ARG A 16 -9.03 12.38 6.87
N GLU A 17 -8.97 13.24 5.85
CA GLU A 17 -10.10 14.07 5.42
C GLU A 17 -11.04 13.35 4.44
N ASN A 18 -10.55 12.30 3.76
CA ASN A 18 -11.29 11.52 2.76
C ASN A 18 -11.74 10.17 3.32
N HIS A 19 -12.84 10.17 4.08
CA HIS A 19 -13.33 8.98 4.78
C HIS A 19 -13.61 7.77 3.88
N GLU A 20 -14.08 7.97 2.64
CA GLU A 20 -14.37 6.87 1.71
C GLU A 20 -13.09 6.13 1.26
N GLU A 21 -12.03 6.88 0.95
CA GLU A 21 -10.74 6.33 0.55
C GLU A 21 -10.05 5.64 1.73
N LEU A 22 -10.16 6.24 2.91
CA LEU A 22 -9.67 5.65 4.15
C LEU A 22 -10.37 4.32 4.46
N GLN A 23 -11.69 4.23 4.25
CA GLN A 23 -12.45 2.98 4.42
C GLN A 23 -11.95 1.88 3.48
N ARG A 24 -11.65 2.19 2.21
CA ARG A 24 -11.07 1.22 1.26
C ARG A 24 -9.69 0.71 1.69
N LEU A 25 -8.95 1.52 2.45
CA LEU A 25 -7.61 1.19 2.96
C LEU A 25 -7.60 0.60 4.37
N GLN A 26 -8.74 0.49 5.07
CA GLN A 26 -8.82 -0.18 6.37
C GLN A 26 -8.28 -1.62 6.39
N PRO A 27 -8.39 -2.43 5.32
CA PRO A 27 -7.80 -3.78 5.30
C PRO A 27 -6.28 -3.80 5.53
N LEU A 28 -5.56 -2.69 5.30
CA LEU A 28 -4.14 -2.57 5.63
C LEU A 28 -3.84 -2.83 7.12
N ALA A 29 -4.82 -2.64 8.01
CA ALA A 29 -4.69 -2.96 9.44
C ALA A 29 -4.35 -4.43 9.70
N LYS A 30 -4.83 -5.31 8.81
CA LYS A 30 -4.65 -6.77 8.88
C LYS A 30 -3.39 -7.21 8.12
N CYS A 31 -2.78 -6.32 7.36
CA CYS A 31 -1.58 -6.59 6.57
C CYS A 31 -0.31 -6.19 7.34
N LYS A 32 0.79 -6.91 7.11
CA LYS A 32 2.10 -6.47 7.58
C LYS A 32 2.70 -5.54 6.52
N VAL A 33 2.82 -4.27 6.87
CA VAL A 33 3.40 -3.24 6.00
C VAL A 33 4.80 -2.89 6.47
N TYR A 34 5.79 -2.96 5.59
CA TYR A 34 7.17 -2.59 5.88
C TYR A 34 7.90 -2.12 4.63
N ARG A 35 8.98 -1.36 4.82
CA ARG A 35 9.82 -0.87 3.73
C ARG A 35 11.15 -1.61 3.71
N ARG A 36 11.63 -1.98 2.52
CA ARG A 36 12.97 -2.57 2.33
C ARG A 36 13.49 -2.20 0.95
N TRP A 37 14.74 -1.69 0.87
CA TRP A 37 15.43 -1.35 -0.38
C TRP A 37 14.61 -0.50 -1.37
N GLY A 38 13.86 0.49 -0.86
CA GLY A 38 13.01 1.35 -1.71
C GLY A 38 11.72 0.70 -2.21
N VAL A 39 11.38 -0.49 -1.72
CA VAL A 39 10.11 -1.19 -1.99
C VAL A 39 9.25 -1.17 -0.72
N LEU A 40 7.99 -0.81 -0.87
CA LEU A 40 6.99 -1.00 0.18
C LEU A 40 6.36 -2.38 0.03
N HIS A 41 6.55 -3.23 1.03
CA HIS A 41 5.97 -4.56 1.10
C HIS A 41 4.67 -4.51 1.90
N ILE A 42 3.60 -5.01 1.29
CA ILE A 42 2.29 -5.22 1.90
C ILE A 42 2.03 -6.73 1.90
N GLN A 43 2.18 -7.35 3.07
CA GLN A 43 1.96 -8.79 3.24
C GLN A 43 0.57 -9.02 3.83
N CYS A 44 -0.36 -9.44 2.98
CA CYS A 44 -1.74 -9.75 3.30
C CYS A 44 -1.88 -11.17 3.89
N VAL A 45 -2.99 -11.40 4.60
CA VAL A 45 -3.27 -12.70 5.24
C VAL A 45 -3.99 -13.68 4.31
N SER A 46 -4.76 -13.19 3.34
CA SER A 46 -5.51 -13.99 2.37
C SER A 46 -5.38 -13.43 0.95
N GLN A 47 -5.71 -14.26 -0.04
CA GLN A 47 -5.71 -13.88 -1.45
C GLN A 47 -6.72 -12.75 -1.73
N ASP A 48 -7.96 -12.88 -1.24
CA ASP A 48 -9.00 -11.86 -1.42
C ASP A 48 -8.55 -10.47 -0.93
N MET A 49 -7.83 -10.41 0.20
CA MET A 49 -7.29 -9.13 0.69
C MET A 49 -6.19 -8.58 -0.20
N ALA A 50 -5.32 -9.45 -0.72
CA ALA A 50 -4.28 -9.02 -1.65
C ALA A 50 -4.88 -8.49 -2.95
N ASP A 51 -5.93 -9.12 -3.46
CA ASP A 51 -6.64 -8.68 -4.66
C ASP A 51 -7.34 -7.34 -4.44
N LEU A 52 -7.97 -7.13 -3.27
CA LEU A 52 -8.52 -5.83 -2.87
C LEU A 52 -7.45 -4.73 -2.79
N MET A 53 -6.28 -5.05 -2.23
CA MET A 53 -5.16 -4.10 -2.16
C MET A 53 -4.57 -3.82 -3.55
N ALA A 54 -4.51 -4.81 -4.42
CA ALA A 54 -4.08 -4.64 -5.80
C ALA A 54 -5.06 -3.77 -6.59
N ALA A 55 -6.37 -3.98 -6.43
CA ALA A 55 -7.41 -3.13 -7.00
C ALA A 55 -7.32 -1.67 -6.48
N SER A 56 -6.91 -1.51 -5.21
CA SER A 56 -6.69 -0.21 -4.58
C SER A 56 -5.33 0.43 -4.90
N GLN A 57 -4.63 -0.03 -5.94
CA GLN A 57 -3.27 0.45 -6.28
C GLN A 57 -3.16 1.97 -6.40
N LYS A 58 -4.17 2.67 -6.93
CA LYS A 58 -4.12 4.13 -7.10
C LYS A 58 -4.08 4.85 -5.75
N LEU A 59 -4.92 4.41 -4.82
CA LEU A 59 -4.98 4.91 -3.44
C LEU A 59 -3.72 4.56 -2.63
N LEU A 60 -3.00 3.51 -3.02
CA LEU A 60 -1.71 3.21 -2.41
C LEU A 60 -0.59 4.07 -3.01
N ARG A 61 -0.55 4.23 -4.33
CA ARG A 61 0.52 4.96 -5.04
C ARG A 61 0.59 6.41 -4.61
N GLU A 62 -0.55 7.08 -4.48
CA GLU A 62 -0.61 8.51 -4.17
C GLU A 62 0.12 8.90 -2.87
N PRO A 63 -0.25 8.37 -1.68
CA PRO A 63 0.43 8.71 -0.44
C PRO A 63 1.91 8.31 -0.49
N ILE A 64 2.22 7.17 -1.10
CA ILE A 64 3.58 6.64 -1.18
C ILE A 64 4.47 7.52 -2.07
N SER A 65 3.90 8.08 -3.14
CA SER A 65 4.56 9.01 -4.05
C SER A 65 4.76 10.38 -3.40
N GLN A 66 3.69 10.99 -2.89
CA GLN A 66 3.75 12.33 -2.30
C GLN A 66 4.68 12.38 -1.08
N MET A 67 4.65 11.35 -0.24
CA MET A 67 5.52 11.24 0.94
C MET A 67 6.87 10.58 0.65
N ARG A 68 7.16 10.25 -0.62
CA ARG A 68 8.43 9.66 -1.09
C ARG A 68 8.85 8.41 -0.30
N LEU A 69 7.88 7.59 0.10
CA LEU A 69 8.12 6.43 0.97
C LEU A 69 8.83 5.29 0.24
N ALA A 70 8.49 5.06 -1.03
CA ALA A 70 9.04 3.97 -1.83
C ALA A 70 8.96 4.26 -3.33
N GLN A 71 9.72 3.53 -4.12
CA GLN A 71 9.69 3.58 -5.59
C GLN A 71 8.78 2.50 -6.17
N LYS A 72 8.62 1.36 -5.47
CA LYS A 72 7.74 0.26 -5.84
C LYS A 72 6.88 -0.18 -4.66
N ILE A 73 5.74 -0.79 -4.97
CA ILE A 73 4.86 -1.44 -4.01
C ILE A 73 4.75 -2.90 -4.41
N LYS A 74 4.91 -3.79 -3.43
CA LYS A 74 4.80 -5.25 -3.60
C LYS A 74 3.74 -5.78 -2.65
N ILE A 75 2.74 -6.45 -3.21
CA ILE A 75 1.67 -7.11 -2.47
C ILE A 75 1.92 -8.62 -2.50
N SER A 76 1.80 -9.26 -1.34
CA SER A 76 2.07 -10.70 -1.19
C SER A 76 1.19 -11.39 -0.16
N VAL A 77 1.00 -12.70 -0.32
CA VAL A 77 0.28 -13.59 0.60
C VAL A 77 1.16 -14.78 0.88
N LYS A 78 1.43 -15.09 2.16
CA LYS A 78 2.30 -16.24 2.56
C LYS A 78 3.59 -16.35 1.72
N ASN A 79 4.23 -15.21 1.46
CA ASN A 79 5.45 -15.04 0.63
C ASN A 79 5.28 -15.24 -0.89
N MET A 80 4.08 -15.56 -1.38
CA MET A 80 3.75 -15.52 -2.80
C MET A 80 3.43 -14.09 -3.22
N THR A 81 3.99 -13.66 -4.34
CA THR A 81 3.76 -12.30 -4.86
C THR A 81 2.46 -12.28 -5.66
N VAL A 82 1.56 -11.36 -5.32
CA VAL A 82 0.28 -11.19 -6.01
C VAL A 82 0.36 -10.06 -7.02
N ALA A 83 0.94 -8.93 -6.62
CA ALA A 83 1.10 -7.78 -7.49
C ALA A 83 2.38 -7.00 -7.16
N VAL A 84 2.98 -6.39 -8.18
CA VAL A 84 4.06 -5.42 -8.05
C VAL A 84 3.77 -4.26 -8.98
N PHE A 85 3.90 -3.04 -8.48
CA PHE A 85 3.74 -1.84 -9.30
C PHE A 85 4.67 -0.71 -8.86
N ASP A 86 5.03 0.14 -9.81
CA ASP A 86 5.81 1.34 -9.58
C ASP A 86 4.95 2.46 -8.97
N VAL A 87 5.57 3.25 -8.10
CA VAL A 87 4.94 4.39 -7.40
C VAL A 87 4.94 5.64 -8.26
N LYS A 88 6.00 5.83 -9.06
CA LYS A 88 6.05 6.93 -10.02
C LYS A 88 5.00 6.69 -11.10
N PRO A 89 4.22 7.70 -11.51
CA PRO A 89 3.60 7.64 -12.82
C PRO A 89 4.73 7.54 -13.85
N ASP A 90 4.54 6.72 -14.89
CA ASP A 90 5.37 6.75 -16.08
C ASP A 90 5.60 8.22 -16.44
N THR A 91 6.83 8.68 -16.26
CA THR A 91 7.21 9.97 -16.77
C THR A 91 7.22 9.77 -18.27
N ILE A 92 6.08 10.03 -18.93
CA ILE A 92 6.07 10.29 -20.36
C ILE A 92 6.94 11.53 -20.51
N ILE A 93 8.18 11.30 -20.90
CA ILE A 93 9.05 12.34 -21.43
C ILE A 93 8.35 12.80 -22.70
N ALA A 94 7.75 13.99 -22.65
CA ALA A 94 7.30 14.76 -23.79
C ALA A 94 7.95 16.14 -23.70
#